data_AF-A0A3B9SPV7-F1
#
_entry.id   AF-A0A3B9SPV7-F1
#
_cell.length_a   1.000
_cell.length_b   1.000
_cell.length_c   1.000
_cell.angle_alpha   90.00
_cell.angle_beta   90.00
_cell.angle_gamma   90.00
#
_symmetry.space_group_name_H-M   'P 1'
#
loop_
_entity.id
_entity.type
_entity.pdbx_description
1 polymer ?
#
loop_
_entity_poly.entity_id
_entity_poly.type
_entity_poly.pdbx_seq_one_letter_code
_entity_poly.pdbx_strand_id
1 'polypeptide(L)' 'DEPVDPAAGIVLKKKVGEIVSEKEVLAVLHTNKDHFADAEALLLEAFSLGPTPPPAGPLIHYLINANGVFPYGEVGA' A
#
# COMPACT_ATOMS: atom_id res chain seq x y z
N ASP A 1 -26.03 -1.56 12.02
CA ASP A 1 -24.65 -1.09 11.93
C ASP A 1 -23.86 -1.49 13.14
N GLU A 2 -22.65 -2.00 12.91
CA GLU A 2 -21.65 -2.18 13.95
C GLU A 2 -20.77 -0.91 14.02
N PRO A 3 -20.45 -0.42 15.22
CA PRO A 3 -19.61 0.76 15.38
C PRO A 3 -18.17 0.48 14.91
N VAL A 4 -17.59 1.43 14.17
CA VAL A 4 -16.18 1.40 13.74
C VAL A 4 -15.32 2.14 14.75
N ASP A 5 -14.18 1.57 15.13
CA ASP A 5 -13.16 2.26 15.93
C ASP A 5 -12.30 3.16 15.02
N PRO A 6 -12.34 4.50 15.18
CA PRO A 6 -11.54 5.42 14.39
C PRO A 6 -10.04 5.37 14.72
N ALA A 7 -9.62 4.76 15.84
CA ALA A 7 -8.22 4.59 16.20
C ALA A 7 -7.59 3.33 15.59
N ALA A 8 -8.40 2.39 15.10
CA ALA A 8 -7.91 1.18 14.46
C ALA A 8 -7.43 1.46 13.03
N GLY A 9 -6.33 0.82 12.61
CA GLY A 9 -5.80 1.02 11.26
C GLY A 9 -4.39 0.47 11.07
N ILE A 10 -3.79 0.74 9.90
CA ILE A 10 -2.44 0.29 9.53
C ILE A 10 -1.64 1.46 8.98
N VAL A 11 -0.40 1.60 9.41
CA VAL A 11 0.57 2.55 8.83
C VAL A 11 1.67 1.77 8.11
N LEU A 12 1.69 1.84 6.78
CA LEU A 12 2.76 1.25 5.98
C LEU A 12 4.05 2.05 6.15
N LYS A 13 5.14 1.39 6.52
CA LYS A 13 6.49 1.96 6.62
C LYS A 13 7.32 1.72 5.35
N LYS A 14 6.90 0.74 4.54
CA LYS A 14 7.52 0.40 3.27
C LYS A 14 6.50 0.30 2.15
N LYS A 15 6.89 0.78 0.98
CA LYS A 15 6.11 0.83 -0.25
C LYS A 15 6.75 -0.05 -1.32
N VAL A 16 5.98 -0.31 -2.38
CA VAL A 16 6.42 -1.10 -3.52
C VAL A 16 7.71 -0.50 -4.10
N GLY A 17 8.74 -1.35 -4.25
CA GLY A 17 10.04 -0.97 -4.79
C GLY A 17 11.05 -0.45 -3.77
N GLU A 18 10.67 -0.24 -2.51
CA GLU A 18 11.61 0.13 -1.47
C GLU A 18 12.43 -1.08 -0.98
N ILE A 19 13.73 -0.87 -0.74
CA ILE A 19 14.61 -1.88 -0.17
C ILE A 19 14.31 -2.02 1.33
N VAL A 20 14.34 -3.25 1.81
CA VAL A 20 14.15 -3.60 3.22
C VAL A 20 15.30 -4.46 3.73
N SER A 21 15.64 -4.31 5.00
CA SER A 21 16.62 -5.15 5.70
C SER A 21 15.93 -6.20 6.56
N GLU A 22 16.67 -7.24 6.94
CA GLU A 22 16.17 -8.23 7.91
C GLU A 22 15.73 -7.53 9.21
N LYS A 23 14.56 -7.92 9.73
CA LYS A 23 13.93 -7.37 10.95
C LYS A 23 13.51 -5.90 10.85
N GLU A 24 13.54 -5.29 9.67
CA GLU A 24 12.99 -3.97 9.46
C GLU A 24 11.45 -3.99 9.51
N VAL A 25 10.87 -2.98 10.16
CA VAL A 25 9.41 -2.86 10.28
C VAL A 25 8.80 -2.47 8.93
N LEU A 26 7.90 -3.32 8.40
CA LEU A 26 7.20 -3.07 7.13
C LEU A 26 5.93 -2.24 7.31
N ALA A 27 5.22 -2.45 8.42
CA ALA A 27 3.97 -1.76 8.75
C ALA A 27 3.71 -1.80 10.27
N VAL A 28 2.86 -0.90 10.75
CA VAL A 28 2.39 -0.84 12.14
C VAL A 28 0.88 -1.02 12.16
N LEU A 29 0.39 -2.04 12.88
CA LEU A 29 -1.03 -2.28 13.13
C LEU A 29 -1.45 -1.55 14.40
N HIS A 30 -2.50 -0.73 14.30
CA HIS A 30 -3.15 -0.06 15.43
C HIS A 30 -4.48 -0.75 15.73
N THR A 31 -4.65 -1.21 16.96
CA THR A 31 -5.88 -1.86 17.43
C THR A 31 -6.01 -1.68 18.94
N ASN A 32 -7.25 -1.57 19.42
CA ASN A 32 -7.59 -1.62 20.84
C ASN A 32 -8.13 -3.01 21.27
N LYS A 33 -8.04 -4.01 20.38
CA LYS A 33 -8.45 -5.39 20.63
C LYS A 33 -7.24 -6.27 20.94
N ASP A 34 -7.39 -7.15 21.93
CA ASP A 34 -6.36 -8.12 22.30
C ASP A 34 -6.23 -9.26 21.28
N HIS A 35 -7.29 -9.58 20.55
CA HIS A 35 -7.29 -10.61 19.50
C HIS A 35 -7.01 -9.99 18.13
N PHE A 36 -5.75 -10.02 17.70
CA PHE A 36 -5.28 -9.43 16.43
C PHE A 36 -4.55 -10.40 15.49
N ALA A 37 -4.40 -11.66 15.87
CA ALA A 37 -3.62 -12.65 15.12
C ALA A 37 -4.07 -12.80 13.66
N ASP A 38 -5.39 -12.80 13.39
CA ASP A 38 -5.92 -12.90 12.03
C ASP A 38 -5.53 -11.69 11.17
N ALA A 39 -5.52 -10.49 11.76
CA ALA A 39 -5.12 -9.26 11.08
C ALA A 39 -3.60 -9.21 10.83
N GLU A 40 -2.81 -9.72 11.77
CA GLU A 40 -1.36 -9.87 11.61
C GLU A 40 -1.03 -10.85 10.48
N ALA A 41 -1.67 -12.01 10.45
CA ALA A 41 -1.49 -13.01 9.40
C ALA A 41 -1.83 -12.44 8.02
N LEU A 42 -2.99 -11.78 7.89
CA LEU A 42 -3.41 -11.13 6.65
C LEU A 42 -2.41 -10.05 6.19
N LEU A 43 -1.87 -9.26 7.12
CA LEU A 43 -0.89 -8.23 6.80
C LEU A 43 0.42 -8.83 6.27
N LEU A 44 0.90 -9.91 6.89
CA LEU A 44 2.12 -10.60 6.45
C LEU A 44 1.93 -11.23 5.07
N GLU A 45 0.80 -11.87 4.80
CA GLU A 45 0.46 -12.45 3.50
C GLU A 45 0.36 -11.41 2.38
N ALA A 46 0.01 -10.16 2.71
CA ALA A 46 -0.12 -9.07 1.74
C ALA A 46 1.22 -8.55 1.20
N PHE A 47 2.34 -8.85 1.86
CA PHE A 47 3.67 -8.44 1.39
C PHE A 47 4.33 -9.51 0.53
N SER A 48 4.85 -9.10 -0.62
CA SER A 48 5.74 -9.92 -1.46
C SER A 48 7.12 -9.26 -1.51
N LEU A 49 8.16 -10.02 -1.16
CA LEU A 49 9.55 -9.56 -1.20
C LEU A 49 10.28 -10.23 -2.37
N GLY A 50 11.08 -9.44 -3.09
CA GLY A 50 11.86 -9.91 -4.23
C GLY A 50 13.30 -9.37 -4.18
N PRO A 51 14.21 -9.96 -4.96
CA PRO A 51 15.63 -9.57 -4.96
C PRO A 51 15.87 -8.20 -5.62
N THR A 52 14.92 -7.68 -6.40
CA THR A 52 15.01 -6.41 -7.10
C THR A 52 13.66 -5.66 -7.04
N PRO A 53 13.68 -4.31 -7.07
CA PRO A 53 12.45 -3.53 -7.20
C PRO A 53 11.68 -3.89 -8.48
N PRO A 54 10.34 -4.03 -8.43
CA PRO A 54 9.54 -4.19 -9.64
C PRO A 54 9.56 -2.90 -10.47
N PRO A 55 9.22 -2.96 -11.77
CA PRO A 55 9.07 -1.77 -12.59
C PRO A 55 8.04 -0.80 -11.97
N ALA A 56 8.39 0.49 -11.92
CA ALA A 56 7.46 1.51 -11.45
C ALA A 56 6.29 1.66 -12.43
N GLY A 57 5.07 1.45 -11.96
CA GLY A 57 3.85 1.74 -12.69
C GLY A 57 3.37 3.17 -12.45
N PRO A 58 2.66 3.80 -13.41
CA PRO A 58 2.08 5.11 -13.19
C PRO A 58 0.97 5.04 -12.12
N LEU A 59 0.94 6.01 -11.20
CA LEU A 59 -0.15 6.12 -10.22
C LEU A 59 -1.47 6.56 -10.87
N ILE A 60 -1.37 7.38 -11.93
CA ILE A 60 -2.48 7.81 -12.76
C ILE A 60 -2.19 7.31 -14.16
N HIS A 61 -3.02 6.42 -14.67
CA HIS A 61 -2.82 5.84 -16.01
C HIS A 61 -3.29 6.79 -17.11
N TYR A 62 -4.50 7.34 -16.98
CA TYR A 62 -5.12 8.17 -18.00
C TYR A 62 -5.91 9.33 -17.39
N LEU A 63 -5.99 10.43 -18.13
CA LEU A 63 -6.94 11.52 -17.95
C LEU A 63 -8.04 11.41 -19.01
N ILE A 64 -9.30 11.45 -18.59
CA ILE A 64 -10.45 11.30 -19.48
C ILE A 64 -11.32 12.55 -19.37
N ASN A 65 -11.59 13.20 -20.50
CA ASN A 65 -12.50 14.34 -20.58
C ASN A 65 -13.33 14.32 -21.87
N ALA A 66 -14.16 15.35 -22.09
CA ALA A 66 -15.00 15.47 -23.28
C ALA A 66 -14.21 15.43 -24.61
N ASN A 67 -12.91 15.71 -24.57
CA ASN A 67 -12.03 15.76 -25.73
C ASN A 67 -11.25 14.46 -25.96
N GLY A 68 -11.37 13.45 -25.08
CA GLY A 68 -10.77 12.14 -25.28
C GLY A 68 -10.09 11.54 -24.05
N VAL A 69 -9.23 10.54 -24.30
CA VAL A 69 -8.43 9.80 -23.32
C VAL A 69 -6.96 10.10 -23.56
N PHE A 70 -6.26 10.54 -22.52
CA PHE A 70 -4.87 11.00 -22.60
C PHE A 70 -4.02 10.23 -21.59
N PRO A 71 -2.87 9.63 -21.98
CA PRO A 71 -1.90 9.12 -21.02
C PRO A 71 -1.45 10.25 -20.09
N TYR A 72 -1.48 10.04 -18.78
CA TYR A 72 -1.21 11.13 -17.83
C TYR A 72 0.26 11.55 -17.81
N GLY A 73 1.20 10.62 -18.06
CA GLY A 73 2.64 10.83 -17.86
C GLY A 73 3.38 11.60 -18.97
N GLU A 74 2.75 11.92 -20.09
CA GLU A 74 3.37 12.68 -21.19
C GLU A 74 3.08 14.19 -21.12
N VAL A 75 2.25 14.63 -20.17
CA VAL A 75 1.90 16.04 -19.96
C VAL A 75 2.91 16.65 -18.98
N GLY A 76 4.14 16.86 -19.42
CA GLY A 76 5.19 17.45 -18.58
C GLY A 76 6.65 17.27 -19.02
N ALA A 77 6.90 16.92 -20.30
CA ALA A 77 8.23 16.95 -20.91
C ALA A 77 8.35 18.10 -21.90
#